data_AF-A0A101HHJ6-F1
#
_entry.id   AF-A0A101HHJ6-F1
#
_cell.length_a   1.000
_cell.length_b   1.000
_cell.length_c   1.000
_cell.angle_alpha   90.00
_cell.angle_beta   90.00
_cell.angle_gamma   90.00
#
_symmetry.space_group_name_H-M   'P 1'
#
loop_
_entity.id
_entity.type
_entity.pdbx_description
1 polymer ?
#
loop_
_entity_poly.entity_id
_entity_poly.type
_entity_poly.pdbx_seq_one_letter_code
_entity_poly.pdbx_strand_id
1 'polypeptide(L)'
;MNTNSINGENGCSICQTGQENYTSFQTAFRPKRKLYQYDYRHTDGELFLTVAPTLEECRSRRNEWIAEKSKDKYILFLGFQRLGEFDTISEAKK
;
A
#
# COMPACT_ATOMS: atom_id res chain seq x y z
N MET A 1 17.12 -22.76 6.18
CA MET A 1 16.83 -21.49 6.88
C MET A 1 15.36 -21.21 6.66
N ASN A 2 14.52 -21.14 7.70
CA ASN A 2 13.15 -20.67 7.53
C ASN A 2 13.22 -19.20 7.17
N THR A 3 13.06 -18.87 5.89
CA THR A 3 12.86 -17.49 5.47
C THR A 3 11.43 -17.14 5.85
N ASN A 4 11.25 -16.23 6.80
CA ASN A 4 9.99 -15.50 6.98
C ASN A 4 9.80 -14.56 5.76
N SER A 5 9.70 -15.16 4.57
CA SER A 5 9.53 -14.48 3.29
C SER A 5 8.08 -14.06 3.19
N ILE A 6 7.87 -12.80 2.83
CA ILE A 6 6.54 -12.28 2.48
C ILE A 6 6.23 -12.46 0.98
N ASN A 7 7.15 -13.09 0.25
CA ASN A 7 7.04 -13.43 -1.16
C ASN A 7 6.89 -14.95 -1.32
N GLY A 8 6.04 -15.38 -2.25
CA GLY A 8 5.83 -16.79 -2.62
C GLY A 8 6.99 -17.36 -3.43
N GLU A 9 6.85 -18.60 -3.89
CA GLU A 9 7.90 -19.35 -4.59
C GLU A 9 8.38 -18.68 -5.90
N ASN A 10 7.52 -17.89 -6.54
CA ASN A 10 7.83 -17.12 -7.75
C ASN A 10 8.43 -15.73 -7.46
N GLY A 11 8.65 -15.39 -6.18
CA GLY A 11 9.13 -14.07 -5.76
C GLY A 11 8.08 -12.97 -5.74
N CYS A 12 6.80 -13.28 -6.01
CA CYS A 12 5.71 -12.31 -5.91
C CYS A 12 5.18 -12.20 -4.49
N SER A 13 4.76 -11.00 -4.09
CA SER A 13 4.11 -10.74 -2.80
C SER A 13 2.86 -11.62 -2.63
N ILE A 14 2.75 -12.27 -1.47
CA ILE A 14 1.55 -13.02 -1.03
C ILE A 14 0.65 -12.18 -0.10
N CYS A 15 0.85 -10.86 -0.07
CA CYS A 15 0.07 -9.95 0.78
C CYS A 15 -1.43 -9.99 0.44
N GLN A 16 -2.27 -10.22 1.45
CA GLN A 16 -3.72 -10.29 1.33
C GLN A 16 -4.35 -8.89 1.26
N THR A 17 -5.45 -8.76 0.54
CA THR A 17 -6.22 -7.51 0.41
C THR A 17 -6.60 -6.93 1.78
N GLY A 18 -6.35 -5.64 1.97
CA GLY A 18 -6.61 -4.90 3.21
C GLY A 18 -5.57 -5.11 4.31
N GLN A 19 -4.54 -5.93 4.09
CA GLN A 19 -3.52 -6.27 5.09
C GLN A 19 -2.14 -5.74 4.71
N GLU A 20 -1.26 -5.65 5.71
CA GLU A 20 0.17 -5.37 5.53
C GLU A 20 0.99 -6.63 5.85
N ASN A 21 2.02 -6.89 5.04
CA ASN A 21 3.05 -7.90 5.29
C ASN A 21 4.41 -7.21 5.35
N TYR A 22 5.29 -7.68 6.22
CA TYR A 22 6.65 -7.17 6.25
C TYR A 22 7.66 -8.23 6.69
N THR A 23 8.88 -8.09 6.18
CA THR A 23 10.03 -8.85 6.65
C THR A 23 11.22 -7.91 6.77
N SER A 24 12.14 -8.24 7.66
CA SER A 24 13.34 -7.42 7.85
C SER A 24 14.57 -8.12 7.33
N PHE A 25 15.45 -7.36 6.71
CA PHE A 25 16.71 -7.85 6.19
C PHE A 25 17.85 -6.88 6.48
N GLN A 26 19.08 -7.35 6.27
CA GLN A 26 20.28 -6.53 6.31
C GLN A 26 20.92 -6.59 4.94
N THR A 27 21.34 -5.45 4.41
CA THR A 27 22.05 -5.42 3.12
C THR A 27 23.49 -5.91 3.31
N ALA A 28 24.01 -6.68 2.35
CA ALA A 28 25.37 -7.21 2.41
C ALA A 28 26.45 -6.12 2.61
N PHE A 29 26.28 -4.97 1.97
CA PHE A 29 27.23 -3.85 2.02
C PHE A 29 27.06 -2.93 3.24
N ARG A 30 25.95 -3.04 3.99
CA ARG A 30 25.69 -2.28 5.22
C ARG A 30 25.01 -3.18 6.27
N PRO A 31 25.70 -4.22 6.77
CA PRO A 31 25.09 -5.26 7.60
C PRO A 31 24.55 -4.73 8.94
N LYS A 32 25.07 -3.61 9.44
CA LYS A 32 24.57 -2.97 10.67
C LYS A 32 23.22 -2.25 10.51
N ARG A 33 22.72 -2.08 9.28
CA ARG A 33 21.46 -1.40 9.01
C ARG A 33 20.37 -2.44 8.71
N LYS A 34 19.41 -2.53 9.62
CA LYS A 34 18.16 -3.26 9.39
C LYS A 34 17.27 -2.43 8.47
N LEU A 35 16.72 -3.07 7.45
CA LEU A 35 15.69 -2.52 6.57
C LEU A 35 14.48 -3.43 6.61
N TYR A 36 13.33 -2.88 6.24
CA TYR A 36 12.07 -3.60 6.15
C TYR A 36 11.62 -3.60 4.70
N GLN A 37 11.39 -4.78 4.12
CA GLN A 37 10.52 -4.91 2.96
C GLN A 37 9.09 -4.89 3.48
N TYR A 38 8.26 -4.03 2.91
CA TYR A 38 6.89 -3.81 3.33
C TYR A 38 5.96 -3.84 2.13
N ASP A 39 4.92 -4.66 2.25
CA ASP A 39 3.90 -4.88 1.24
C ASP A 39 2.55 -4.55 1.86
N TYR A 40 1.73 -3.79 1.15
CA TYR A 40 0.35 -3.52 1.55
C TYR A 40 -0.55 -3.67 0.32
N ARG A 41 -1.54 -4.55 0.41
CA ARG A 41 -2.53 -4.69 -0.67
C ARG A 41 -3.76 -3.88 -0.32
N HIS A 42 -4.05 -2.85 -1.10
CA HIS A 42 -5.21 -2.00 -0.89
C HIS A 42 -6.51 -2.73 -1.23
N THR A 43 -7.64 -2.15 -0.82
CA THR A 43 -8.97 -2.77 -0.96
C THR A 43 -9.42 -2.94 -2.41
N ASP A 44 -8.88 -2.14 -3.33
CA ASP A 44 -9.06 -2.28 -4.79
C ASP A 44 -8.17 -3.37 -5.42
N GLY A 45 -7.32 -4.02 -4.62
CA GLY A 45 -6.41 -5.08 -5.05
C GLY A 45 -5.04 -4.60 -5.51
N GLU A 46 -4.82 -3.28 -5.61
CA GLU A 46 -3.50 -2.73 -5.94
C GLU A 46 -2.49 -2.98 -4.80
N LEU A 47 -1.25 -3.22 -5.19
CA LEU A 47 -0.17 -3.54 -4.27
C LEU A 47 0.79 -2.37 -4.14
N PHE A 48 0.92 -1.85 -2.92
CA PHE A 48 1.93 -0.90 -2.53
C PHE A 48 3.14 -1.62 -1.93
N LEU A 49 4.34 -1.27 -2.39
CA LEU A 49 5.62 -1.84 -1.96
C LEU A 49 6.58 -0.73 -1.54
N THR A 50 7.29 -0.89 -0.42
CA THR A 50 8.35 0.03 -0.01
C THR A 50 9.44 -0.65 0.79
N VAL A 51 10.61 -0.03 0.82
CA VAL A 51 11.70 -0.39 1.74
C VAL A 51 12.11 0.81 2.56
N ALA A 52 12.11 0.66 3.89
CA ALA A 52 12.56 1.71 4.81
C ALA A 52 13.30 1.14 6.04
N PRO A 53 14.08 1.96 6.76
CA PRO A 53 14.74 1.58 8.01
C PRO A 53 13.79 1.21 9.15
N THR A 54 12.56 1.73 9.17
CA THR A 54 11.55 1.46 10.21
C THR A 54 10.20 1.13 9.60
N LEU A 55 9.38 0.36 10.32
CA LEU A 55 7.99 0.08 9.92
C LEU A 55 7.11 1.33 9.94
N GLU A 56 7.41 2.27 10.84
CA GLU A 56 6.68 3.52 10.94
C GLU A 56 6.85 4.38 9.67
N GLU A 57 8.07 4.44 9.14
CA GLU A 57 8.34 5.11 7.88
C GLU A 57 7.65 4.40 6.70
N CYS A 58 7.65 3.07 6.67
CA CYS A 58 6.86 2.33 5.68
C CYS A 58 5.37 2.67 5.74
N ARG A 59 4.79 2.72 6.95
CA ARG A 59 3.37 3.06 7.16
C ARG A 59 3.06 4.51 6.81
N SER A 60 3.97 5.46 7.07
CA SER A 60 3.83 6.85 6.63
C SER A 60 3.71 6.92 5.11
N ARG A 61 4.65 6.30 4.38
CA ARG A 61 4.63 6.26 2.91
C ARG A 61 3.38 5.57 2.36
N ARG A 62 2.90 4.49 3.01
CA ARG A 62 1.62 3.87 2.66
C ARG A 62 0.46 4.86 2.82
N ASN A 63 0.40 5.58 3.93
CA ASN A 63 -0.67 6.54 4.19
C ASN A 63 -0.64 7.71 3.19
N GLU A 64 0.54 8.20 2.83
CA GLU A 64 0.74 9.19 1.76
C GLU A 64 0.22 8.66 0.43
N TRP A 65 0.60 7.44 0.05
CA TRP A 65 0.12 6.79 -1.18
C TRP A 65 -1.40 6.62 -1.21
N ILE A 66 -2.02 6.20 -0.10
CA ILE A 66 -3.50 6.10 0.01
C ILE A 66 -4.14 7.49 -0.14
N ALA A 67 -3.55 8.52 0.48
CA ALA A 67 -4.05 9.89 0.41
C ALA A 67 -3.87 10.54 -0.96
N GLU A 68 -2.89 10.10 -1.75
CA GLU A 68 -2.77 10.48 -3.15
C GLU A 68 -3.86 9.83 -3.99
N LYS A 69 -4.11 8.53 -3.81
CA LYS A 69 -5.18 7.82 -4.52
C LYS A 69 -6.58 8.37 -4.25
N SER A 70 -6.85 8.90 -3.06
CA SER A 70 -8.15 9.54 -2.79
C SER A 70 -8.36 10.83 -3.60
N LYS A 71 -7.30 11.47 -4.10
CA LYS A 71 -7.41 12.66 -4.97
C LYS A 71 -7.80 12.31 -6.41
N ASP A 72 -7.55 11.08 -6.84
CA ASP A 72 -7.93 10.61 -8.18
C ASP A 72 -9.42 10.27 -8.29
N LYS A 73 -10.17 10.42 -7.18
CA LYS A 73 -11.61 10.18 -7.14
C LYS A 73 -12.41 11.39 -7.59
N TYR A 74 -13.50 11.12 -8.31
CA TYR A 74 -14.51 12.11 -8.64
C TYR A 74 -15.38 12.37 -7.42
N ILE A 75 -15.56 13.65 -7.07
CA ILE A 75 -16.49 14.06 -6.02
C ILE A 75 -17.77 14.58 -6.69
N LEU A 76 -18.90 13.94 -6.41
CA LEU A 76 -20.19 14.40 -6.91
C LEU A 76 -20.83 15.37 -5.91
N PHE A 77 -21.27 16.50 -6.44
CA PHE A 77 -22.11 17.46 -5.72
C PHE A 77 -23.46 17.61 -6.42
N LEU A 78 -24.52 17.74 -5.64
CA LEU A 78 -25.85 18.12 -6.12
C LEU A 78 -26.26 19.41 -5.41
N GLY A 79 -26.18 20.53 -6.13
CA GLY A 79 -26.21 21.86 -5.52
C GLY A 79 -25.03 22.04 -4.56
N PHE A 80 -25.32 22.30 -3.28
CA PHE A 80 -24.30 22.45 -2.23
C PHE A 80 -24.03 21.15 -1.44
N GLN A 81 -24.76 20.06 -1.71
CA GLN A 81 -24.60 18.80 -0.98
C GLN A 81 -23.55 17.89 -1.65
N ARG A 82 -22.60 17.39 -0.85
CA ARG A 82 -21.65 16.35 -1.27
C ARG A 82 -22.35 14.99 -1.22
N LEU A 83 -22.47 14.32 -2.37
CA LEU A 83 -23.12 13.01 -2.48
C LEU A 83 -22.16 11.85 -2.24
N GLY A 84 -20.89 11.97 -2.62
CA GLY A 84 -19.89 10.91 -2.41
C GLY A 84 -18.58 11.12 -3.16
N GLU A 85 -17.67 10.16 -2.99
CA GLU A 85 -16.46 9.98 -3.79
C GLU A 85 -16.64 8.73 -4.66
N PHE A 86 -16.24 8.81 -5.93
CA PHE A 86 -16.43 7.77 -6.93
C PHE A 86 -15.14 7.56 -7.71
N ASP A 87 -14.83 6.32 -8.08
CA ASP A 87 -13.62 6.03 -8.84
C ASP A 87 -13.84 6.37 -10.34
N THR A 88 -15.08 6.33 -10.82
CA THR A 88 -15.44 6.79 -12.18
C THR A 88 -16.68 7.69 -12.24
N ILE A 89 -16.77 8.53 -13.28
CA ILE A 89 -17.97 9.36 -13.54
C ILE A 89 -19.22 8.49 -13.79
N SER A 90 -19.04 7.32 -14.40
CA SER A 90 -20.11 6.36 -14.65
C SER A 90 -20.74 5.83 -13.35
N GLU A 91 -19.94 5.58 -12.32
CA GLU A 91 -20.43 5.20 -10.99
C GLU A 91 -21.18 6.35 -10.33
N ALA A 92 -20.70 7.58 -10.47
CA ALA A 92 -21.34 8.76 -9.91
C ALA A 92 -22.73 9.06 -10.52
N LYS A 93 -22.97 8.62 -11.76
CA LYS A 93 -24.23 8.88 -12.49
C LYS A 93 -25.30 7.81 -12.30
N LYS A 94 -24.97 6.70 -11.64
CA LYS A 94 -25.85 5.55 -11.45
C LYS A 94 -26.70 5.73 -10.19
#